data_AF-R7TME4-F1
#
_entry.id   AF-R7TME4-F1
#
_cell.length_a   1.000
_cell.length_b   1.000
_cell.length_c   1.000
_cell.angle_alpha   90.00
_cell.angle_beta   90.00
_cell.angle_gamma   90.00
#
_symmetry.space_group_name_H-M   'P 1'
#
loop_
_entity.id
_entity.type
_entity.pdbx_description
1 polymer ?
#
loop_
_entity_poly.entity_id
_entity_poly.type
_entity_poly.pdbx_seq_one_letter_code
_entity_poly.pdbx_strand_id
1 'polypeptide(L)'
;MGLTTAQRAAIQNNWATVSANMQEFGDALFMRYLLANPGDIQFFPKFQSAGVGAQLRSNEAFQEQTLTVFQFLGQIVAKLGDLDAAGKMLQERVRSHKPRGITMAQFERLLDLLPRFLQENAGANGPCADAWRVAIANLMPYMRDQFAKC
;
A
#
# COMPACT_ATOMS: atom_id res chain seq x y z
N MET A 1 -15.37 -7.11 14.36
CA MET A 1 -15.37 -5.67 14.00
C MET A 1 -15.10 -5.57 12.49
N GLY A 2 -15.55 -4.51 11.83
CA GLY A 2 -15.42 -4.31 10.39
C GLY A 2 -15.67 -2.85 10.02
N LEU A 3 -15.53 -2.48 8.75
CA LEU A 3 -15.82 -1.11 8.31
C LEU A 3 -17.33 -0.86 8.26
N THR A 4 -17.76 0.31 8.72
CA THR A 4 -19.13 0.78 8.47
C THR A 4 -19.33 1.16 6.99
N THR A 5 -20.58 1.22 6.55
CA THR A 5 -20.91 1.68 5.18
C THR A 5 -20.36 3.07 4.89
N ALA A 6 -20.42 3.99 5.87
CA ALA A 6 -19.88 5.34 5.73
C ALA A 6 -18.34 5.34 5.61
N GLN A 7 -17.63 4.51 6.40
CA GLN A 7 -16.18 4.39 6.31
C GLN A 7 -15.74 3.84 4.95
N ARG A 8 -16.42 2.82 4.43
CA ARG A 8 -16.15 2.27 3.10
C ARG A 8 -16.36 3.30 2.00
N ALA A 9 -17.49 4.01 2.04
CA ALA A 9 -17.79 5.06 1.06
C ALA A 9 -16.75 6.19 1.12
N ALA A 10 -16.31 6.61 2.31
CA ALA A 10 -15.27 7.61 2.46
C ALA A 10 -13.94 7.18 1.81
N ILE A 11 -13.53 5.92 2.00
CA ILE A 11 -12.33 5.37 1.38
C ILE A 11 -12.48 5.29 -0.15
N GLN A 12 -13.59 4.76 -0.64
CA GLN A 12 -13.84 4.58 -2.08
C GLN A 12 -13.91 5.93 -2.82
N ASN A 13 -14.57 6.93 -2.22
CA ASN A 13 -14.63 8.29 -2.77
C ASN A 13 -13.25 8.95 -2.77
N ASN A 14 -12.47 8.82 -1.69
CA ASN A 14 -11.11 9.33 -1.66
C ASN A 14 -10.20 8.63 -2.68
N TRP A 15 -10.38 7.32 -2.87
CA TRP A 15 -9.61 6.55 -3.85
C TRP A 15 -9.90 6.95 -5.30
N ALA A 16 -11.04 7.59 -5.60
CA ALA A 16 -11.29 8.15 -6.92
C ALA A 16 -10.26 9.23 -7.30
N THR A 17 -9.87 10.10 -6.34
CA THR A 17 -8.79 11.08 -6.50
C THR A 17 -7.46 10.40 -6.79
N VAL A 18 -7.15 9.33 -6.03
CA VAL A 18 -5.93 8.55 -6.22
C VAL A 18 -5.92 7.87 -7.59
N SER A 19 -7.06 7.31 -8.00
CA SER A 19 -7.20 6.56 -9.25
C SER A 19 -6.98 7.43 -10.48
N ALA A 20 -7.33 8.71 -10.41
CA ALA A 20 -7.09 9.67 -11.49
C ALA A 20 -5.60 9.96 -11.72
N ASN A 21 -4.73 9.75 -10.72
CA ASN A 21 -3.30 10.07 -10.77
C ASN A 21 -2.44 8.96 -10.12
N MET A 22 -2.76 7.68 -10.39
CA MET A 22 -2.15 6.55 -9.68
C MET A 22 -0.63 6.54 -9.73
N GLN A 23 -0.03 6.86 -10.89
CA GLN A 23 1.43 6.87 -11.04
C GLN A 23 2.07 7.88 -10.08
N GLU A 24 1.59 9.11 -10.08
CA GLU A 24 2.14 10.19 -9.25
C GLU A 24 2.03 9.86 -7.75
N PHE A 25 0.87 9.38 -7.30
CA PHE A 25 0.70 8.99 -5.90
C PHE A 25 1.50 7.73 -5.54
N GLY A 26 1.62 6.78 -6.47
CA GLY A 26 2.44 5.59 -6.31
C GLY A 26 3.90 5.92 -6.09
N ASP A 27 4.46 6.73 -6.97
CA ASP A 27 5.85 7.18 -6.89
C ASP A 27 6.09 7.98 -5.63
N ALA A 28 5.20 8.91 -5.28
CA ALA A 28 5.34 9.74 -4.09
C ALA A 28 5.29 8.93 -2.79
N LEU A 29 4.39 7.93 -2.69
CA LEU A 29 4.33 7.07 -1.51
C LEU A 29 5.59 6.21 -1.39
N PHE A 30 6.06 5.59 -2.48
CA PHE A 30 7.25 4.75 -2.45
C PHE A 30 8.53 5.55 -2.22
N MET A 31 8.64 6.76 -2.77
CA MET A 31 9.74 7.66 -2.45
C MET A 31 9.74 8.00 -0.96
N ARG A 32 8.58 8.31 -0.37
CA ARG A 32 8.46 8.56 1.08
C ARG A 32 8.86 7.33 1.91
N TYR A 33 8.41 6.15 1.51
CA TYR A 33 8.74 4.88 2.17
C TYR A 33 10.25 4.58 2.12
N LEU A 34 10.88 4.68 0.95
CA LEU A 34 12.31 4.40 0.78
C LEU A 34 13.21 5.49 1.37
N LEU A 35 12.78 6.74 1.41
CA LEU A 35 13.51 7.79 2.14
C LEU A 35 13.52 7.54 3.65
N ALA A 36 12.41 7.04 4.21
CA ALA A 36 12.35 6.65 5.61
C ALA A 36 13.05 5.32 5.90
N ASN A 37 13.21 4.46 4.89
CA ASN A 37 13.75 3.10 5.02
C ASN A 37 14.71 2.76 3.86
N PRO A 38 15.86 3.47 3.74
CA PRO A 38 16.71 3.36 2.55
C PRO A 38 17.26 1.95 2.33
N GLY A 39 17.46 1.17 3.41
CA GLY A 39 17.90 -0.22 3.33
C GLY A 39 16.90 -1.14 2.63
N ASP A 40 15.61 -0.80 2.55
CA ASP A 40 14.63 -1.66 1.87
C ASP A 40 14.74 -1.60 0.34
N ILE A 41 15.55 -0.69 -0.23
CA ILE A 41 15.79 -0.65 -1.68
C ILE A 41 16.41 -1.96 -2.20
N GLN A 42 17.12 -2.70 -1.35
CA GLN A 42 17.76 -3.98 -1.69
C GLN A 42 16.75 -5.06 -2.14
N PHE A 43 15.47 -4.94 -1.75
CA PHE A 43 14.42 -5.88 -2.18
C PHE A 43 13.97 -5.66 -3.63
N PHE A 44 14.50 -4.64 -4.31
CA PHE A 44 14.10 -4.24 -5.64
C PHE A 44 15.27 -4.29 -6.63
N PRO A 45 15.73 -5.50 -7.02
CA PRO A 45 16.95 -5.67 -7.82
C PRO A 45 16.92 -4.95 -9.17
N LYS A 46 15.72 -4.71 -9.74
CA LYS A 46 15.56 -4.00 -11.01
C LYS A 46 15.95 -2.52 -10.96
N PHE A 47 15.96 -1.91 -9.78
CA PHE A 47 16.23 -0.47 -9.64
C PHE A 47 17.07 -0.10 -8.40
N GLN A 48 17.53 -1.08 -7.61
CA GLN A 48 18.34 -0.82 -6.43
C GLN A 48 19.63 -0.03 -6.72
N SER A 49 20.20 -0.17 -7.91
CA SER A 49 21.41 0.54 -8.33
C SER A 49 21.22 2.04 -8.53
N ALA A 50 19.97 2.52 -8.69
CA ALA A 50 19.68 3.95 -8.77
C ALA A 50 19.83 4.66 -7.42
N GLY A 51 19.88 3.91 -6.31
CA GLY A 51 19.86 4.46 -4.95
C GLY A 51 18.52 5.13 -4.62
N VAL A 52 18.38 5.67 -3.41
CA VAL A 52 17.20 6.45 -3.01
C VAL A 52 17.44 7.92 -3.34
N GLY A 53 16.74 8.46 -4.33
CA GLY A 53 16.90 9.86 -4.76
C GLY A 53 16.11 10.20 -6.02
N ALA A 54 16.39 11.36 -6.61
CA ALA A 54 15.68 11.84 -7.80
C ALA A 54 15.78 10.88 -9.00
N GLN A 55 16.93 10.23 -9.18
CA GLN A 55 17.14 9.25 -10.27
C GLN A 55 16.22 8.04 -10.17
N LEU A 56 15.87 7.62 -8.95
CA LEU A 56 14.96 6.50 -8.73
C LEU A 56 13.56 6.81 -9.25
N ARG A 57 13.07 8.03 -9.01
CA ARG A 57 11.73 8.43 -9.43
C ARG A 57 11.57 8.45 -10.96
N SER A 58 12.66 8.66 -11.69
CA SER A 58 12.69 8.60 -13.15
C SER A 58 12.99 7.19 -13.70
N ASN A 59 13.21 6.19 -12.84
CA ASN A 59 13.48 4.83 -13.27
C ASN A 59 12.18 4.12 -13.70
N GLU A 60 12.14 3.59 -14.92
CA GLU A 60 10.95 2.95 -15.48
C GLU A 60 10.49 1.73 -14.68
N ALA A 61 11.43 0.91 -14.18
CA ALA A 61 11.09 -0.26 -13.37
C ALA A 61 10.56 0.12 -11.98
N PHE A 62 10.99 1.25 -11.44
CA PHE A 62 10.39 1.83 -10.24
C PHE A 62 8.95 2.26 -10.52
N GLN A 63 8.73 3.05 -11.57
CA GLN A 63 7.40 3.54 -11.95
C GLN A 63 6.40 2.40 -12.24
N GLU A 64 6.85 1.34 -12.92
CA GLU A 64 6.02 0.15 -13.18
C GLU A 64 5.62 -0.55 -11.87
N GLN A 65 6.58 -0.69 -10.93
CA GLN A 65 6.36 -1.36 -9.66
C GLN A 65 5.41 -0.58 -8.74
N THR A 66 5.56 0.74 -8.67
CA THR A 66 4.71 1.61 -7.85
C THR A 66 3.27 1.63 -8.39
N LEU A 67 3.11 1.71 -9.71
CA LEU A 67 1.81 1.61 -10.38
C LEU A 67 1.14 0.26 -10.11
N THR A 68 1.88 -0.84 -10.23
CA THR A 68 1.37 -2.19 -9.95
C THR A 68 0.82 -2.30 -8.53
N VAL A 69 1.51 -1.71 -7.55
CA VAL A 69 1.05 -1.70 -6.15
C VAL A 69 -0.24 -0.90 -6.00
N PHE A 70 -0.33 0.29 -6.60
CA PHE A 70 -1.54 1.11 -6.52
C PHE A 70 -2.72 0.48 -7.24
N GLN A 71 -2.52 -0.16 -8.40
CA GLN A 71 -3.56 -0.94 -9.06
C GLN A 71 -4.07 -2.07 -8.16
N PHE A 72 -3.18 -2.79 -7.48
CA PHE A 72 -3.57 -3.82 -6.52
C PHE A 72 -4.34 -3.25 -5.32
N LEU A 73 -3.87 -2.13 -4.73
CA LEU A 73 -4.60 -1.45 -3.65
C LEU A 73 -5.99 -1.00 -4.09
N GLY A 74 -6.16 -0.57 -5.35
CA GLY A 74 -7.48 -0.24 -5.90
C GLY A 74 -8.43 -1.44 -5.94
N GLN A 75 -7.92 -2.64 -6.23
CA GLN A 75 -8.72 -3.87 -6.17
C GLN A 75 -9.13 -4.20 -4.71
N ILE A 76 -8.25 -3.96 -3.74
CA ILE A 76 -8.57 -4.09 -2.31
C ILE A 76 -9.67 -3.10 -1.92
N VAL A 77 -9.55 -1.82 -2.33
CA VAL A 77 -10.56 -0.77 -2.07
C VAL A 77 -11.93 -1.15 -2.64
N ALA A 78 -11.97 -1.69 -3.85
CA ALA A 78 -13.21 -2.16 -4.48
C ALA A 78 -13.87 -3.30 -3.69
N LYS A 79 -13.09 -4.10 -2.95
CA LYS A 79 -13.56 -5.24 -2.15
C LYS A 79 -13.75 -4.93 -0.68
N LEU A 80 -13.69 -3.68 -0.22
CA LEU A 80 -13.89 -3.38 1.21
C LEU A 80 -15.28 -3.77 1.76
N GLY A 81 -16.26 -4.04 0.89
CA GLY A 81 -17.54 -4.64 1.27
C GLY A 81 -17.45 -6.12 1.67
N ASP A 82 -16.37 -6.80 1.30
CA ASP A 82 -16.06 -8.20 1.61
C ASP A 82 -14.61 -8.31 2.09
N LEU A 83 -14.43 -8.13 3.40
CA LEU A 83 -13.10 -8.11 4.02
C LEU A 83 -12.39 -9.47 4.00
N ASP A 84 -13.12 -10.58 3.91
CA ASP A 84 -12.51 -11.90 3.76
C ASP A 84 -11.89 -12.05 2.37
N ALA A 85 -12.60 -11.64 1.32
CA ALA A 85 -12.05 -11.63 -0.03
C ALA A 85 -10.85 -10.69 -0.17
N ALA A 86 -10.94 -9.47 0.37
CA ALA A 86 -9.81 -8.53 0.40
C ALA A 86 -8.62 -9.07 1.20
N GLY A 87 -8.88 -9.68 2.35
CA GLY A 87 -7.88 -10.33 3.19
C GLY A 87 -7.14 -11.46 2.47
N LYS A 88 -7.87 -12.36 1.80
CA LYS A 88 -7.29 -13.44 0.98
C LYS A 88 -6.38 -12.91 -0.13
N MET A 89 -6.75 -11.80 -0.78
CA MET A 89 -5.87 -11.17 -1.77
C MET A 89 -4.54 -10.70 -1.16
N LEU A 90 -4.56 -10.17 0.06
CA LEU A 90 -3.34 -9.79 0.77
C LEU A 90 -2.50 -11.01 1.20
N GLN A 91 -3.13 -12.14 1.52
CA GLN A 91 -2.42 -13.39 1.78
C GLN A 91 -1.63 -13.87 0.55
N GLU A 92 -2.18 -13.72 -0.66
CA GLU A 92 -1.42 -14.01 -1.89
C GLU A 92 -0.21 -13.08 -2.06
N ARG A 93 -0.32 -11.82 -1.61
CA ARG A 93 0.84 -10.93 -1.58
C ARG A 93 1.88 -11.42 -0.59
N VAL A 94 1.50 -11.88 0.60
CA VAL A 94 2.45 -12.50 1.53
C VAL A 94 3.17 -13.69 0.89
N ARG A 95 2.44 -14.61 0.26
CA ARG A 95 3.04 -15.79 -0.41
C ARG A 95 4.01 -15.44 -1.52
N SER A 96 3.70 -14.40 -2.30
CA SER A 96 4.58 -13.95 -3.39
C SER A 96 5.78 -13.12 -2.92
N HIS A 97 5.69 -12.45 -1.76
CA HIS A 97 6.73 -11.55 -1.26
C HIS A 97 7.70 -12.25 -0.31
N LYS A 98 7.25 -13.24 0.48
CA LYS A 98 8.13 -13.96 1.42
C LYS A 98 9.36 -14.59 0.75
N PRO A 99 9.27 -15.28 -0.41
CA PRO A 99 10.44 -15.82 -1.10
C PRO A 99 11.45 -14.77 -1.56
N ARG A 100 11.06 -13.49 -1.60
CA ARG A 100 11.92 -12.35 -1.96
C ARG A 100 12.61 -11.73 -0.74
N GLY A 101 12.51 -12.37 0.43
CA GLY A 101 13.07 -11.87 1.69
C GLY A 101 12.23 -10.79 2.37
N ILE A 102 11.03 -10.50 1.85
CA ILE A 102 10.13 -9.48 2.42
C ILE A 102 9.39 -10.08 3.61
N THR A 103 9.40 -9.35 4.72
CA THR A 103 8.74 -9.74 5.98
C THR A 103 7.51 -8.88 6.24
N MET A 104 6.77 -9.20 7.30
CA MET A 104 5.66 -8.37 7.76
C MET A 104 6.08 -6.91 7.98
N ALA A 105 7.31 -6.66 8.46
CA ALA A 105 7.79 -5.32 8.76
C ALA A 105 7.81 -4.37 7.56
N GLN A 106 8.07 -4.85 6.33
CA GLN A 106 7.99 -4.02 5.13
C GLN A 106 6.55 -3.63 4.79
N PHE A 107 5.61 -4.59 4.91
CA PHE A 107 4.19 -4.32 4.68
C PHE A 107 3.62 -3.36 5.72
N GLU A 108 3.97 -3.54 7.00
CA GLU A 108 3.57 -2.66 8.10
C GLU A 108 4.02 -1.22 7.84
N ARG A 109 5.31 -1.03 7.55
CA ARG A 109 5.85 0.30 7.27
C ARG A 109 5.17 0.99 6.09
N LEU A 110 4.88 0.28 5.00
CA LEU A 110 4.18 0.88 3.85
C LEU A 110 2.72 1.21 4.17
N LEU A 111 1.99 0.28 4.80
CA LEU A 111 0.57 0.45 5.09
C LEU A 111 0.33 1.50 6.18
N ASP A 112 1.17 1.58 7.20
CA ASP A 112 1.05 2.58 8.26
C ASP A 112 1.28 4.01 7.75
N LEU A 113 2.09 4.17 6.69
CA LEU A 113 2.32 5.47 6.03
C LEU A 113 1.12 5.92 5.20
N LEU A 114 0.32 4.99 4.67
CA LEU A 114 -0.71 5.27 3.67
C LEU A 114 -1.79 6.26 4.15
N PRO A 115 -2.42 6.12 5.34
CA PRO A 115 -3.48 7.04 5.76
C PRO A 115 -3.02 8.49 5.85
N ARG A 116 -1.82 8.71 6.43
CA ARG A 116 -1.25 10.05 6.56
C ARG A 116 -0.84 10.62 5.20
N PHE A 117 -0.27 9.78 4.34
CA PHE A 117 0.06 10.19 2.97
C PHE A 117 -1.18 10.64 2.20
N LEU A 118 -2.28 9.88 2.26
CA LEU A 118 -3.53 10.24 1.58
C LEU A 118 -4.17 11.52 2.15
N GLN A 119 -4.02 11.75 3.45
CA GLN A 119 -4.48 12.98 4.09
C GLN A 119 -3.73 14.22 3.61
N GLU A 120 -2.40 14.11 3.50
CA GLU A 120 -1.55 15.23 3.09
C GLU A 120 -1.59 15.51 1.58
N ASN A 121 -1.80 14.47 0.75
CA ASN A 121 -1.55 14.57 -0.69
C ASN A 121 -2.79 14.28 -1.56
N ALA A 122 -3.76 13.50 -1.06
CA ALA A 122 -4.88 13.00 -1.87
C ALA A 122 -6.27 13.45 -1.37
N GLY A 123 -6.32 14.45 -0.48
CA GLY A 123 -7.57 15.05 -0.02
C GLY A 123 -8.38 14.20 0.96
N ALA A 124 -7.77 13.20 1.61
CA ALA A 124 -8.46 12.48 2.69
C ALA A 124 -8.59 13.40 3.91
N ASN A 125 -9.81 13.79 4.29
CA ASN A 125 -10.01 14.51 5.54
C ASN A 125 -9.75 13.61 6.77
N GLY A 126 -9.76 14.18 7.98
CA GLY A 126 -9.49 13.43 9.22
C GLY A 126 -10.30 12.13 9.34
N PRO A 127 -11.66 12.18 9.23
CA PRO A 127 -12.49 10.98 9.26
C PRO A 127 -12.18 9.95 8.17
N CYS A 128 -11.82 10.39 6.96
CA CYS A 128 -11.42 9.49 5.87
C CYS A 128 -10.08 8.80 6.18
N ALA A 129 -9.09 9.54 6.70
CA ALA A 129 -7.82 8.97 7.14
C ALA A 129 -8.02 7.96 8.29
N ASP A 130 -8.94 8.23 9.22
CA ASP A 130 -9.31 7.28 10.26
C ASP A 130 -10.00 6.03 9.70
N ALA A 131 -10.86 6.18 8.69
CA ALA A 131 -11.44 5.05 7.98
C ALA A 131 -10.36 4.16 7.34
N TRP A 132 -9.34 4.75 6.71
CA TRP A 132 -8.18 4.02 6.19
C TRP A 132 -7.44 3.25 7.27
N ARG A 133 -7.19 3.86 8.44
CA ARG A 133 -6.56 3.17 9.59
C ARG A 133 -7.39 1.97 10.05
N VAL A 134 -8.71 2.13 10.13
CA VAL A 134 -9.63 1.03 10.46
C VAL A 134 -9.55 -0.07 9.41
N ALA A 135 -9.52 0.27 8.12
CA ALA A 135 -9.40 -0.72 7.04
C ALA A 135 -8.12 -1.55 7.17
N ILE A 136 -6.98 -0.88 7.35
CA ILE A 136 -5.69 -1.52 7.54
C ILE A 136 -5.71 -2.41 8.78
N ALA A 137 -6.22 -1.92 9.92
CA ALA A 137 -6.32 -2.70 11.15
C ALA A 137 -7.15 -3.98 11.00
N ASN A 138 -8.19 -3.98 10.16
CA ASN A 138 -9.00 -5.17 9.88
C ASN A 138 -8.35 -6.12 8.87
N LEU A 139 -7.50 -5.63 7.97
CA LEU A 139 -6.89 -6.42 6.90
C LEU A 139 -5.52 -6.99 7.28
N MET A 140 -4.74 -6.30 8.11
CA MET A 140 -3.42 -6.75 8.56
C MET A 140 -3.39 -8.13 9.22
N PRO A 141 -4.38 -8.54 10.04
CA PRO A 141 -4.41 -9.88 10.63
C PRO A 141 -4.31 -10.99 9.57
N TYR A 142 -4.94 -10.83 8.41
CA TYR A 142 -4.85 -11.82 7.32
C TYR A 142 -3.41 -12.04 6.87
N MET A 143 -2.62 -10.97 6.77
CA MET A 143 -1.22 -11.02 6.37
C MET A 143 -0.35 -11.65 7.45
N ARG A 144 -0.56 -11.26 8.72
CA ARG A 144 0.16 -11.82 9.87
C ARG A 144 -0.08 -13.32 9.98
N ASP A 145 -1.33 -13.75 9.88
CA ASP A 145 -1.73 -15.15 9.88
C ASP A 145 -1.08 -15.92 8.72
N GLN A 146 -0.95 -15.30 7.54
CA GLN A 146 -0.31 -15.96 6.41
C GLN A 146 1.20 -16.07 6.60
N PHE A 147 1.87 -15.03 7.13
CA PHE A 147 3.30 -15.09 7.44
C PHE A 147 3.66 -16.14 8.50
N ALA A 148 2.75 -16.43 9.43
CA ALA A 148 2.91 -17.47 10.44
C ALA A 148 2.75 -18.90 9.87
N LYS A 149 2.18 -19.05 8.67
CA LYS A 149 1.88 -20.35 8.04
C LYS A 149 2.90 -20.77 6.98
N CYS A 150 3.55 -19.82 6.33
CA CYS A 150 4.64 -20.08 5.38
C CYS A 150 5.99 -19.82 6.03
#